data_AF-A0A920RV09-F1
#
_entry.id   AF-A0A920RV09-F1
#
_cell.length_a   1.000
_cell.length_b   1.000
_cell.length_c   1.000
_cell.angle_alpha   90.00
_cell.angle_beta   90.00
_cell.angle_gamma   90.00
#
_symmetry.space_group_name_H-M   'P 1'
#
loop_
_entity.id
_entity.type
_entity.pdbx_description
1 polymer ?
#
loop_
_entity_poly.entity_id
_entity_poly.type
_entity_poly.pdbx_seq_one_letter_code
_entity_poly.pdbx_strand_id
1 'polypeptide(L)' 'MVIRISLETPGGMVDAGEDALSAAFRELKEETGYGSDEVHEIGKISPNPL' A
#
# COMPACT_ATOMS: atom_id res chain seq x y z
N MET A 1 -6.15 28.03 -1.73
CA MET A 1 -5.91 26.57 -1.76
C MET A 1 -4.41 26.37 -1.66
N VAL A 2 -3.89 25.85 -0.55
CA VAL A 2 -2.47 25.46 -0.45
C VAL A 2 -2.40 23.99 -0.82
N ILE A 3 -1.67 23.66 -1.89
CA ILE A 3 -1.42 22.27 -2.27
C ILE A 3 -0.13 21.84 -1.58
N ARG A 4 -0.18 20.75 -0.80
CA ARG A 4 0.98 20.14 -0.16
C ARG A 4 1.30 18.85 -0.88
N ILE A 5 2.57 18.64 -1.19
CA ILE A 5 3.07 17.42 -1.83
C ILE A 5 3.83 16.60 -0.78
N SER A 6 3.59 15.29 -0.76
CA SER A 6 4.33 14.29 0.03
C SER A 6 4.94 13.24 -0.90
N LEU A 7 5.97 12.56 -0.40
CA LEU A 7 6.52 11.35 -1.01
C LEU A 7 6.22 10.19 -0.07
N GLU A 8 5.54 9.17 -0.58
CA GLU A 8 5.04 8.04 0.20
C GLU A 8 5.30 6.73 -0.59
N THR A 9 5.24 5.59 0.09
CA THR A 9 5.21 4.29 -0.58
C THR A 9 3.84 4.08 -1.23
N PRO A 10 3.74 3.29 -2.32
CA PRO A 10 2.45 2.91 -2.86
C PRO A 10 1.60 2.20 -1.81
N GLY A 11 0.30 2.46 -1.80
CA GLY A 11 -0.58 1.82 -0.82
C GLY A 11 -2.01 2.35 -0.79
N GLY A 12 -2.91 1.45 -0.41
CA GLY A 12 -4.34 1.73 -0.30
C GLY A 12 -5.02 0.79 0.68
N MET A 13 -6.36 0.82 0.68
CA MET A 13 -7.15 -0.02 1.58
C MET A 13 -7.14 -1.46 1.09
N VAL A 14 -7.19 -2.40 2.04
CA VAL A 14 -7.45 -3.81 1.74
C VAL A 14 -8.95 -3.97 1.47
N ASP A 15 -9.29 -4.49 0.30
CA ASP A 15 -10.67 -4.69 -0.10
C ASP A 15 -11.33 -5.86 0.64
N ALA A 16 -12.66 -5.91 0.60
CA ALA A 16 -13.42 -6.98 1.25
C ALA A 16 -13.07 -8.35 0.63
N GLY A 17 -12.51 -9.24 1.44
CA GLY A 17 -12.07 -10.57 1.00
C GLY A 17 -10.66 -10.61 0.40
N GLU A 18 -9.98 -9.47 0.33
CA GLU A 18 -8.57 -9.37 -0.05
C GLU A 18 -7.68 -9.53 1.20
N ASP A 19 -6.48 -10.11 1.03
CA ASP A 19 -5.45 -10.10 2.07
C ASP A 19 -4.46 -8.95 1.87
N ALA A 20 -3.69 -8.60 2.91
CA ALA A 20 -2.79 -7.46 2.89
C ALA A 20 -1.69 -7.56 1.82
N LEU A 21 -1.26 -8.78 1.49
CA LEU A 21 -0.25 -9.04 0.46
C LEU A 21 -0.82 -8.77 -0.93
N SER A 22 -2.01 -9.27 -1.21
CA SER A 22 -2.72 -9.09 -2.48
C SER A 22 -3.01 -7.61 -2.72
N ALA A 23 -3.47 -6.89 -1.69
CA ALA A 23 -3.66 -5.44 -1.74
C ALA A 23 -2.35 -4.71 -2.07
N ALA A 24 -1.25 -5.02 -1.38
CA ALA A 24 0.04 -4.38 -1.62
C ALA A 24 0.54 -4.57 -3.07
N PHE A 25 0.34 -5.75 -3.66
CA PHE A 25 0.68 -6.00 -5.06
C PHE A 25 -0.20 -5.22 -6.04
N ARG A 26 -1.50 -5.17 -5.79
CA ARG A 26 -2.46 -4.42 -6.60
C ARG A 26 -2.11 -2.93 -6.60
N GLU A 27 -1.94 -2.34 -5.43
CA GLU A 27 -1.61 -0.91 -5.25
C GLU A 27 -0.27 -0.55 -5.89
N LEU A 28 0.76 -1.41 -5.74
CA LEU A 28 2.04 -1.23 -6.43
C LEU A 28 1.84 -1.12 -7.94
N LYS A 29 1.01 -2.00 -8.51
CA LYS A 29 0.76 -2.02 -9.96
C LYS A 29 -0.06 -0.82 -10.42
N GLU A 30 -1.08 -0.44 -9.66
CA GLU A 30 -2.00 0.66 -10.00
C GLU A 30 -1.30 2.02 -9.96
N GLU A 31 -0.49 2.28 -8.93
CA GLU A 31 0.10 3.61 -8.70
C GLU A 31 1.44 3.81 -9.41
N THR A 32 2.17 2.72 -9.71
CA THR A 32 3.52 2.80 -10.30
C THR A 32 3.65 2.13 -11.66
N GLY A 33 2.72 1.23 -12.02
CA GLY A 33 2.82 0.39 -13.22
C GLY A 33 3.77 -0.79 -13.09
N TYR A 34 4.48 -0.96 -11.96
CA TYR A 34 5.43 -2.05 -11.72
C TYR A 34 4.83 -3.22 -10.93
N GLY A 35 5.53 -4.36 -10.93
CA GLY A 35 5.21 -5.53 -10.12
C GLY A 35 6.49 -6.11 -9.52
N SER A 36 6.34 -7.19 -8.74
CA SER A 36 7.46 -7.94 -8.16
C SER A 36 7.21 -9.44 -8.29
N ASP A 37 8.28 -10.23 -8.32
CA ASP A 37 8.21 -11.69 -8.23
C ASP A 37 8.24 -12.16 -6.76
N GLU A 38 8.79 -11.33 -5.87
CA GLU A 38 8.94 -11.63 -4.44
C GLU A 38 8.41 -10.47 -3.59
N VAL A 39 7.57 -10.80 -2.61
CA VAL A 39 7.10 -9.85 -1.58
C VAL A 39 7.11 -10.54 -0.23
N HIS A 40 7.58 -9.81 0.77
CA HIS A 40 7.69 -10.29 2.14
C HIS A 40 6.94 -9.36 3.07
N GLU A 41 6.15 -9.93 3.98
CA GLU A 41 5.56 -9.18 5.07
C GLU A 41 6.66 -8.68 6.01
N ILE A 42 6.75 -7.36 6.18
CA ILE A 42 7.72 -6.72 7.09
C ILE A 42 7.14 -6.62 8.51
N GLY A 43 5.82 -6.43 8.62
CA GLY A 43 5.10 -6.41 9.89
C GLY A 43 3.76 -5.67 9.80
N LYS A 44 3.00 -5.71 10.89
CA LYS A 44 1.69 -5.05 11.03
C LYS A 44 1.75 -3.96 12.09
N ILE A 45 1.35 -2.76 11.73
CA ILE A 45 1.30 -1.60 12.64
C ILE A 45 -0.12 -1.02 12.71
N SER A 46 -0.41 -0.34 13.81
CA SER A 46 -1.59 0.54 13.94
C SER A 46 -1.10 1.98 13.76
N PRO A 47 -1.20 2.57 12.55
CA PRO A 47 -0.56 3.85 12.22
C PRO A 47 -1.14 5.03 13.01
N ASN A 48 -2.37 4.90 13.49
CA ASN A 48 -2.98 5.81 14.45
C ASN A 48 -3.45 5.00 15.67
N PRO A 49 -2.57 4.76 16.65
CA PRO A 49 -2.98 4.15 17.91
C PRO A 49 -3.89 5.14 18.66
N LEU A 50 -4.85 4.60 19.44
CA LEU A 50 -5.84 5.35 20.23
C LEU A 50 -5.24 6.55 21.00
#